data_AF-A0A2W6XZG7-F1
#
_entry.id   AF-A0A2W6XZG7-F1
#
_cell.length_a   1.000
_cell.length_b   1.000
_cell.length_c   1.000
_cell.angle_alpha   90.00
_cell.angle_beta   90.00
_cell.angle_gamma   90.00
#
_symmetry.space_group_name_H-M   'P 1'
#
loop_
_entity.id
_entity.type
_entity.pdbx_description
1 polymer ?
#
loop_
_entity_poly.entity_id
_entity_poly.type
_entity_poly.pdbx_seq_one_letter_code
_entity_poly.pdbx_strand_id
1 'polypeptide(L)'
;VFVVWAKSAAHDNQIRGFILEKGMKGLSAPKIGGKLSLRASITGEVVMDGVIVPEENLLPNVSGLKGPFGCLNRARYGISWGVLGAAEDCFHRARQYGLDRKQFNKPLAQTQLYQKKLADMLTEITLGLQGSLRVGRLMDEGKMAPEMISLVKRNNCGKALDIARQARDMHGGNGIQIEYQVMRHAANLETVNTYEGTHDVHALILGRAVTGLQAFF
;
A
#
# COMPACT_ATOMS: atom_id res chain seq x y z
N VAL A 1 13.74 -17.61 -3.67
CA VAL A 1 14.40 -16.73 -4.66
C VAL A 1 14.36 -15.30 -4.13
N PHE A 2 15.47 -14.57 -4.22
CA PHE A 2 15.59 -13.17 -3.83
C PHE A 2 15.99 -12.35 -5.07
N VAL A 3 15.33 -11.22 -5.29
CA VAL A 3 15.74 -10.24 -6.30
C VAL A 3 16.37 -9.07 -5.56
N VAL A 4 17.67 -8.90 -5.71
CA VAL A 4 18.46 -7.89 -4.99
C VAL A 4 18.93 -6.81 -5.97
N TRP A 5 18.73 -5.55 -5.60
CA TRP A 5 19.27 -4.41 -6.33
C TRP A 5 20.51 -3.88 -5.59
N ALA A 6 21.65 -3.84 -6.26
CA ALA A 6 22.92 -3.39 -5.67
C ALA A 6 23.70 -2.53 -6.66
N LYS A 7 24.56 -1.62 -6.15
CA LYS A 7 25.54 -0.93 -6.99
C LYS A 7 26.62 -1.92 -7.41
N SER A 8 26.93 -1.96 -8.70
CA SER A 8 27.94 -2.87 -9.24
C SER A 8 29.20 -2.10 -9.66
N ALA A 9 30.32 -2.37 -8.99
CA ALA A 9 31.60 -1.73 -9.30
C ALA A 9 32.08 -2.03 -10.73
N ALA A 10 31.84 -3.24 -11.22
CA ALA A 10 32.15 -3.65 -12.60
C ALA A 10 31.32 -2.93 -13.68
N HIS A 11 30.27 -2.21 -13.27
CA HIS A 11 29.36 -1.47 -14.14
C HIS A 11 29.26 -0.01 -13.72
N ASP A 12 30.40 0.63 -13.46
CA ASP A 12 30.50 2.06 -13.10
C ASP A 12 29.61 2.48 -11.92
N ASN A 13 29.46 1.60 -10.92
CA ASN A 13 28.58 1.77 -9.76
C ASN A 13 27.10 1.98 -10.09
N GLN A 14 26.65 1.60 -11.30
CA GLN A 14 25.23 1.60 -11.64
C GLN A 14 24.49 0.54 -10.82
N ILE A 15 23.20 0.80 -10.55
CA ILE A 15 22.32 -0.16 -9.88
C ILE A 15 22.01 -1.30 -10.85
N ARG A 16 22.31 -2.54 -10.44
CA ARG A 16 22.01 -3.78 -11.17
C ARG A 16 21.15 -4.71 -10.32
N GLY A 17 20.41 -5.58 -10.97
CA GLY A 17 19.54 -6.57 -10.32
C GLY A 17 20.16 -7.96 -10.39
N PHE A 18 20.11 -8.69 -9.29
CA PHE A 18 20.70 -10.03 -9.15
C PHE A 18 19.67 -11.01 -8.58
N ILE A 19 19.69 -12.24 -9.07
CA ILE A 19 18.86 -13.33 -8.56
C ILE A 19 19.71 -14.17 -7.59
N LEU A 20 19.29 -14.22 -6.33
CA LEU A 20 19.95 -15.02 -5.29
C LEU A 20 19.03 -16.16 -4.85
N GLU A 21 19.65 -17.29 -4.49
CA GLU A 21 18.95 -18.48 -4.03
C GLU A 21 19.13 -18.70 -2.54
N LYS A 22 18.09 -19.26 -1.91
CA LYS A 22 18.17 -19.64 -0.49
C LYS A 22 19.23 -20.74 -0.34
N GLY A 23 20.16 -20.55 0.59
CA GLY A 23 21.26 -21.50 0.85
C GLY A 23 22.60 -21.05 0.28
N MET A 24 22.65 -19.97 -0.51
CA MET A 24 23.92 -19.35 -0.88
C MET A 24 24.72 -18.94 0.36
N LYS A 25 26.02 -19.27 0.39
CA LYS A 25 26.91 -18.92 1.50
C LYS A 25 26.96 -17.40 1.66
N GLY A 26 26.84 -16.93 2.91
CA GLY A 26 26.83 -15.51 3.23
C GLY A 26 25.45 -14.82 3.12
N LEU A 27 24.42 -15.52 2.66
CA LEU A 27 23.06 -15.00 2.57
C LEU A 27 22.22 -15.48 3.77
N SER A 28 21.61 -14.55 4.49
CA SER A 28 20.61 -14.86 5.52
C SER A 28 19.38 -13.96 5.43
N ALA A 29 18.26 -14.46 5.95
CA ALA A 29 16.98 -13.76 5.95
C ALA A 29 16.30 -13.85 7.33
N PRO A 30 16.85 -13.18 8.36
CA PRO A 30 16.30 -13.25 9.72
C PRO A 30 14.91 -12.61 9.77
N LYS A 31 14.01 -13.22 10.54
CA LYS A 31 12.62 -12.77 10.68
C LYS A 31 12.54 -11.55 11.61
N ILE A 32 11.76 -10.56 11.21
CA ILE A 32 11.39 -9.43 12.06
C ILE A 32 10.18 -9.81 12.93
N GLY A 33 10.34 -9.75 14.25
CA GLY A 33 9.30 -9.98 15.25
C GLY A 33 8.55 -8.70 15.65
N GLY A 34 7.55 -8.82 16.53
CA GLY A 34 6.97 -7.67 17.24
C GLY A 34 6.07 -6.72 16.42
N LYS A 35 5.75 -7.02 15.16
CA LYS A 35 4.90 -6.13 14.33
C LYS A 35 3.49 -5.95 14.91
N LEU A 36 3.01 -4.71 14.94
CA LEU A 36 1.62 -4.38 15.30
C LEU A 36 0.68 -4.44 14.08
N SER A 37 1.24 -4.35 12.88
CA SER A 37 0.54 -4.32 11.60
C SER A 37 1.09 -5.40 10.65
N LEU A 38 0.31 -5.76 9.64
CA LEU A 38 0.63 -6.81 8.65
C LEU A 38 1.14 -8.10 9.31
N ARG A 39 0.53 -8.48 10.43
CA ARG A 39 0.94 -9.62 11.27
C ARG A 39 0.77 -10.98 10.57
N ALA A 40 -0.18 -11.05 9.63
CA ALA A 40 -0.41 -12.24 8.81
C ALA A 40 0.61 -12.39 7.67
N SER A 41 1.54 -11.44 7.51
CA SER A 41 2.65 -11.52 6.55
C SER A 41 3.96 -11.76 7.28
N ILE A 42 4.74 -12.74 6.83
CA ILE A 42 6.11 -12.96 7.31
C ILE A 42 6.99 -11.87 6.70
N THR A 43 7.71 -11.15 7.56
CA THR A 43 8.67 -10.13 7.14
C THR A 43 10.02 -10.46 7.75
N GLY A 44 11.07 -10.26 6.97
CA GLY A 44 12.44 -10.45 7.38
C GLY A 44 13.36 -9.49 6.66
N GLU A 45 14.63 -9.56 7.01
CA GLU A 45 15.70 -8.81 6.37
C GLU A 45 16.33 -9.63 5.24
N VAL A 46 17.22 -9.00 4.48
CA VAL A 46 18.14 -9.68 3.57
C VAL A 46 19.53 -9.21 3.93
N VAL A 47 20.31 -10.09 4.57
CA VAL A 47 21.68 -9.81 4.99
C VAL A 47 22.62 -10.58 4.08
N MET A 48 23.58 -9.86 3.50
CA MET A 48 24.55 -10.40 2.55
C MET A 48 25.96 -10.08 3.03
N ASP A 49 26.75 -11.13 3.29
CA ASP A 49 28.17 -11.04 3.63
C ASP A 49 28.98 -11.88 2.64
N GLY A 50 29.66 -11.21 1.70
CA GLY A 50 30.50 -11.88 0.70
C GLY A 50 29.77 -12.92 -0.17
N VAL A 51 28.48 -12.72 -0.46
CA VAL A 51 27.69 -13.67 -1.28
C VAL A 51 28.21 -13.68 -2.72
N ILE A 52 28.67 -14.85 -3.17
CA ILE A 52 29.10 -15.07 -4.55
C ILE A 52 27.86 -15.37 -5.40
N VAL A 53 27.61 -14.53 -6.41
CA VAL A 53 26.50 -14.66 -7.35
C VAL A 53 27.07 -14.89 -8.76
N PRO A 54 26.69 -15.97 -9.44
CA PRO A 54 27.14 -16.22 -10.81
C PRO A 54 26.68 -15.15 -11.82
N GLU A 55 27.41 -14.99 -12.92
CA GLU A 55 27.12 -14.00 -13.98
C GLU A 55 25.73 -14.22 -14.58
N GLU A 56 25.32 -15.48 -14.77
CA GLU A 56 24.02 -15.86 -15.32
C GLU A 56 22.82 -15.42 -14.46
N ASN A 57 23.06 -15.09 -13.19
CA ASN A 57 22.03 -14.61 -12.26
C ASN A 57 21.91 -13.07 -12.26
N LEU A 58 22.73 -12.37 -13.03
CA LEU A 58 22.57 -10.94 -13.29
C LEU A 58 21.38 -10.71 -14.23
N LEU A 59 20.52 -9.74 -13.93
CA LEU A 59 19.49 -9.30 -14.87
C LEU A 59 20.14 -8.47 -15.99
N PRO A 60 20.24 -9.00 -17.23
CA PRO A 60 21.10 -8.37 -18.25
C PRO A 60 20.44 -7.15 -18.88
N ASN A 61 19.10 -7.14 -18.97
CA ASN A 61 18.34 -6.16 -19.76
C ASN A 61 17.94 -4.91 -18.96
N VAL A 62 18.52 -4.70 -17.78
CA VAL A 62 18.16 -3.58 -16.90
C VAL A 62 19.36 -3.05 -16.11
N SER A 63 19.44 -1.73 -16.05
CA SER A 63 20.42 -0.98 -15.25
C SER A 63 19.79 0.32 -14.75
N GLY A 64 20.24 0.80 -13.59
CA GLY A 64 19.75 2.02 -12.94
C GLY A 64 18.38 1.86 -12.26
N LEU A 65 17.82 2.99 -11.82
CA LEU A 65 16.57 3.03 -11.05
C LEU A 65 15.33 2.56 -11.82
N LYS A 66 15.37 2.51 -13.17
CA LYS A 66 14.26 2.06 -14.00
C LYS A 66 13.80 0.64 -13.66
N GLY A 67 14.73 -0.23 -13.24
CA GLY A 67 14.44 -1.60 -12.84
C GLY A 67 13.56 -1.69 -11.59
N PRO A 68 14.06 -1.28 -10.41
CA PRO A 68 13.27 -1.34 -9.19
C PRO A 68 12.00 -0.48 -9.28
N PHE A 69 12.05 0.69 -9.92
CA PHE A 69 10.86 1.54 -10.08
C PHE A 69 9.80 0.92 -10.99
N GLY A 70 10.19 0.17 -12.02
CA GLY A 70 9.26 -0.59 -12.86
C GLY A 70 8.47 -1.61 -12.04
N CYS A 71 9.14 -2.36 -11.16
CA CYS A 71 8.50 -3.31 -10.25
C CYS A 71 7.56 -2.60 -9.26
N LEU A 72 8.05 -1.53 -8.62
CA LEU A 72 7.28 -0.75 -7.65
C LEU A 72 6.02 -0.12 -8.27
N ASN A 73 6.08 0.35 -9.50
CA ASN A 73 4.89 0.93 -10.16
C ASN A 73 3.78 -0.11 -10.32
N ARG A 74 4.12 -1.34 -10.72
CA ARG A 74 3.13 -2.44 -10.82
C ARG A 74 2.57 -2.82 -9.45
N ALA A 75 3.43 -2.91 -8.43
CA ALA A 75 3.00 -3.20 -7.06
C ALA A 75 2.05 -2.11 -6.51
N ARG A 76 2.43 -0.83 -6.64
CA ARG A 76 1.60 0.33 -6.25
C ARG A 76 0.25 0.38 -6.92
N TYR A 77 0.17 0.01 -8.21
CA TYR A 77 -1.12 -0.10 -8.89
C TYR A 77 -2.02 -1.15 -8.21
N GLY A 78 -1.49 -2.35 -7.92
CA GLY A 78 -2.22 -3.37 -7.18
C GLY A 78 -2.63 -2.93 -5.78
N ILE A 79 -1.76 -2.22 -5.07
CA ILE A 79 -2.06 -1.64 -3.75
C ILE A 79 -3.25 -0.68 -3.83
N SER A 80 -3.30 0.18 -4.86
CA SER A 80 -4.40 1.15 -5.03
C SER A 80 -5.78 0.49 -5.08
N TRP A 81 -5.86 -0.73 -5.60
CA TRP A 81 -7.08 -1.55 -5.58
C TRP A 81 -7.28 -2.25 -4.23
N GLY A 82 -6.23 -2.91 -3.72
CA GLY A 82 -6.33 -3.72 -2.51
C GLY A 82 -6.76 -2.93 -1.27
N VAL A 83 -6.32 -1.68 -1.14
CA VAL A 83 -6.72 -0.83 0.00
C VAL A 83 -8.19 -0.43 -0.05
N LEU A 84 -8.79 -0.32 -1.24
CA LEU A 84 -10.23 -0.07 -1.37
C LEU A 84 -11.05 -1.29 -0.94
N GLY A 85 -10.57 -2.52 -1.21
CA GLY A 85 -11.20 -3.72 -0.66
C GLY A 85 -11.18 -3.77 0.88
N ALA A 86 -10.09 -3.30 1.50
CA ALA A 86 -10.03 -3.13 2.96
C ALA A 86 -10.98 -2.03 3.46
N ALA A 87 -11.11 -0.93 2.72
CA ALA A 87 -12.05 0.14 3.03
C ALA A 87 -13.51 -0.32 2.91
N GLU A 88 -13.84 -1.11 1.88
CA GLU A 88 -15.17 -1.71 1.68
C GLU A 88 -15.54 -2.64 2.83
N ASP A 89 -14.65 -3.53 3.27
CA ASP A 89 -14.91 -4.39 4.43
C ASP A 89 -15.16 -3.56 5.71
N CYS A 90 -14.36 -2.51 5.95
CA CYS A 90 -14.60 -1.56 7.05
C CYS A 90 -15.96 -0.86 6.94
N PHE A 91 -16.33 -0.38 5.75
CA PHE A 91 -17.61 0.27 5.47
C PHE A 91 -18.79 -0.68 5.71
N HIS A 92 -18.74 -1.90 5.16
CA HIS A 92 -19.80 -2.89 5.30
C HIS A 92 -20.01 -3.30 6.76
N ARG A 93 -18.92 -3.50 7.50
CA ARG A 93 -18.97 -3.79 8.94
C ARG A 93 -19.57 -2.64 9.73
N ALA A 94 -19.13 -1.42 9.50
CA ALA A 94 -19.67 -0.24 10.16
C ALA A 94 -21.17 -0.07 9.85
N ARG A 95 -21.57 -0.17 8.57
CA ARG A 95 -22.97 -0.14 8.17
C ARG A 95 -23.79 -1.19 8.92
N GLN A 96 -23.36 -2.45 8.89
CA GLN A 96 -24.10 -3.55 9.51
C GLN A 96 -24.19 -3.37 11.03
N TYR A 97 -23.07 -3.04 11.69
CA TYR A 97 -23.04 -2.74 13.12
C TYR A 97 -24.02 -1.62 13.50
N GLY A 98 -24.07 -0.55 12.71
CA GLY A 98 -24.96 0.57 12.93
C GLY A 98 -26.45 0.24 12.75
N LEU A 99 -26.78 -0.71 11.87
CA LEU A 99 -28.15 -1.21 11.69
C LEU A 99 -28.58 -2.11 12.86
N ASP A 100 -27.67 -2.97 13.34
CA ASP A 100 -27.97 -3.97 14.36
C ASP A 100 -27.98 -3.38 15.78
N ARG A 101 -27.09 -2.42 16.07
CA ARG A 101 -26.96 -1.82 17.39
C ARG A 101 -27.95 -0.68 17.58
N LYS A 102 -28.62 -0.69 18.73
CA LYS A 102 -29.59 0.34 19.11
C LYS A 102 -29.08 1.17 20.28
N GLN A 103 -29.32 2.47 20.22
CA GLN A 103 -29.14 3.40 21.33
C GLN A 103 -30.33 4.35 21.33
N PHE A 104 -30.89 4.65 22.51
CA PHE A 104 -32.13 5.41 22.64
C PHE A 104 -33.28 4.82 21.80
N ASN A 105 -33.44 3.48 21.88
CA ASN A 105 -34.48 2.70 21.20
C ASN A 105 -34.52 2.78 19.66
N LYS A 106 -33.46 3.26 19.02
CA LYS A 106 -33.33 3.29 17.55
C LYS A 106 -31.96 2.82 17.08
N PRO A 107 -31.83 2.30 15.85
CA PRO A 107 -30.52 1.94 15.28
C PRO A 107 -29.55 3.13 15.28
N LEU A 108 -28.26 2.88 15.50
CA LEU A 108 -27.22 3.92 15.38
C LEU A 108 -27.19 4.53 13.98
N ALA A 109 -27.42 3.71 12.95
CA ALA A 109 -27.52 4.11 11.54
C ALA A 109 -28.72 5.06 11.25
N GLN A 110 -29.61 5.29 12.21
CA GLN A 110 -30.71 6.26 12.14
C GLN A 110 -30.34 7.60 12.80
N THR A 111 -29.04 7.93 12.90
CA THR A 111 -28.57 9.22 13.41
C THR A 111 -27.78 9.97 12.33
N GLN A 112 -27.94 11.29 12.27
CA GLN A 112 -27.36 12.12 11.20
C GLN A 112 -25.82 11.98 11.14
N LEU A 113 -25.15 11.98 12.30
CA LEU A 113 -23.69 11.84 12.34
C LEU A 113 -23.20 10.47 11.87
N TYR A 114 -23.96 9.40 12.14
CA TYR A 114 -23.62 8.07 11.63
C TYR A 114 -23.81 7.99 10.12
N GLN A 115 -24.92 8.52 9.61
CA GLN A 115 -25.20 8.57 8.17
C GLN A 115 -24.20 9.43 7.41
N LYS A 116 -23.77 10.57 7.97
CA LYS A 116 -22.73 11.40 7.37
C LYS A 116 -21.44 10.61 7.16
N LYS A 117 -20.98 9.88 8.19
CA LYS A 117 -19.77 9.05 8.08
C LYS A 117 -19.93 7.96 7.02
N LEU A 118 -21.09 7.29 6.95
CA LEU A 118 -21.36 6.30 5.90
C LEU A 118 -21.38 6.92 4.49
N ALA A 119 -21.91 8.14 4.35
CA ALA A 119 -21.91 8.86 3.07
C ALA A 119 -20.49 9.24 2.62
N ASP A 120 -19.64 9.71 3.55
CA ASP A 120 -18.23 10.00 3.27
C ASP A 120 -17.51 8.71 2.80
N MET A 121 -17.69 7.60 3.53
CA MET A 121 -17.08 6.30 3.16
C MET A 121 -17.49 5.84 1.76
N LEU A 122 -18.80 5.84 1.47
CA LEU A 122 -19.33 5.42 0.17
C LEU A 122 -18.77 6.29 -0.97
N THR A 123 -18.73 7.60 -0.77
CA THR A 123 -18.24 8.56 -1.77
C THR A 123 -16.79 8.26 -2.12
N GLU A 124 -15.93 8.15 -1.11
CA GLU A 124 -14.50 7.99 -1.31
C GLU A 124 -14.11 6.63 -1.90
N ILE A 125 -14.80 5.55 -1.49
CA ILE A 125 -14.63 4.23 -2.11
C ILE A 125 -15.01 4.29 -3.58
N THR A 126 -16.18 4.85 -3.89
CA THR A 126 -16.71 4.91 -5.26
C THR A 126 -15.77 5.70 -6.18
N LEU A 127 -15.31 6.87 -5.74
CA LEU A 127 -14.38 7.69 -6.50
C LEU A 127 -13.01 6.99 -6.67
N GLY A 128 -12.50 6.37 -5.60
CA GLY A 128 -11.24 5.62 -5.65
C GLY A 128 -11.27 4.47 -6.65
N LEU A 129 -12.37 3.70 -6.69
CA LEU A 129 -12.55 2.58 -7.61
C LEU A 129 -12.55 3.05 -9.06
N GLN A 130 -13.23 4.16 -9.37
CA GLN A 130 -13.23 4.74 -10.72
C GLN A 130 -11.83 5.23 -11.13
N GLY A 131 -11.10 5.85 -10.20
CA GLY A 131 -9.71 6.27 -10.43
C GLY A 131 -8.80 5.08 -10.78
N SER A 132 -8.80 4.03 -9.94
CA SER A 132 -8.00 2.82 -10.17
C SER A 132 -8.43 2.06 -11.44
N LEU A 133 -9.73 2.02 -11.74
CA LEU A 133 -10.24 1.46 -13.01
C LEU A 133 -9.71 2.20 -14.22
N ARG A 134 -9.75 3.54 -14.21
CA ARG A 134 -9.24 4.32 -15.35
C ARG A 134 -7.73 4.12 -15.53
N VAL A 135 -6.96 4.10 -14.45
CA VAL A 135 -5.52 3.81 -14.52
C VAL A 135 -5.28 2.40 -15.08
N GLY A 136 -6.06 1.40 -14.67
CA GLY A 136 -5.98 0.05 -15.22
C GLY A 136 -6.20 0.02 -16.73
N ARG A 137 -7.26 0.67 -17.22
CA ARG A 137 -7.51 0.79 -18.67
C ARG A 137 -6.36 1.47 -19.41
N LEU A 138 -5.81 2.55 -18.86
CA LEU A 138 -4.65 3.23 -19.44
C LEU A 138 -3.39 2.37 -19.43
N MET A 139 -3.21 1.47 -18.45
CA MET A 139 -2.12 0.49 -18.46
C MET A 139 -2.29 -0.52 -19.59
N ASP A 140 -3.50 -1.07 -19.77
CA ASP A 140 -3.81 -2.01 -20.86
C ASP A 140 -3.64 -1.36 -22.24
N GLU A 141 -3.98 -0.07 -22.37
CA GLU A 141 -3.77 0.73 -23.58
C GLU A 141 -2.31 1.17 -23.82
N GLY A 142 -1.38 0.88 -22.91
CA GLY A 142 0.02 1.32 -23.00
C GLY A 142 0.22 2.83 -22.80
N LYS A 143 -0.75 3.53 -22.20
CA LYS A 143 -0.79 4.99 -22.02
C LYS A 143 -0.62 5.43 -20.56
N MET A 144 -0.26 4.52 -19.65
CA MET A 144 -0.06 4.86 -18.25
C MET A 144 1.22 5.66 -18.05
N ALA A 145 1.10 6.78 -17.33
CA ALA A 145 2.22 7.55 -16.81
C ALA A 145 2.40 7.30 -15.29
N PRO A 146 3.63 7.21 -14.75
CA PRO A 146 3.89 6.93 -13.33
C PRO A 146 3.20 7.88 -12.34
N GLU A 147 2.96 9.13 -12.74
CA GLU A 147 2.22 10.14 -11.98
C GLU A 147 0.78 9.70 -11.70
N MET A 148 0.15 8.99 -12.63
CA MET A 148 -1.21 8.45 -12.46
C MET A 148 -1.25 7.43 -11.32
N ILE A 149 -0.23 6.57 -11.22
CA ILE A 149 -0.09 5.60 -10.12
C ILE A 149 0.14 6.33 -8.80
N SER A 150 0.94 7.39 -8.80
CA SER A 150 1.17 8.20 -7.59
C SER A 150 -0.13 8.82 -7.08
N LEU A 151 -0.98 9.30 -7.99
CA LEU A 151 -2.30 9.84 -7.65
C LEU A 151 -3.18 8.79 -6.99
N VAL A 152 -3.40 7.63 -7.65
CA VAL A 152 -4.34 6.62 -7.12
C VAL A 152 -3.80 5.89 -5.89
N LYS A 153 -2.49 5.60 -5.81
CA LYS A 153 -1.88 5.04 -4.60
C LYS A 153 -2.10 5.99 -3.44
N ARG A 154 -1.66 7.24 -3.57
CA ARG A 154 -1.75 8.25 -2.50
C ARG A 154 -3.19 8.43 -2.03
N ASN A 155 -4.11 8.66 -2.97
CA ASN A 155 -5.51 8.87 -2.64
C ASN A 155 -6.10 7.64 -1.92
N ASN A 156 -6.00 6.47 -2.54
CA ASN A 156 -6.73 5.31 -2.05
C ASN A 156 -6.15 4.79 -0.73
N CYS A 157 -4.83 4.84 -0.53
CA CYS A 157 -4.23 4.50 0.77
C CYS A 157 -4.69 5.46 1.88
N GLY A 158 -4.66 6.77 1.62
CA GLY A 158 -5.08 7.78 2.59
C GLY A 158 -6.57 7.66 2.94
N LYS A 159 -7.43 7.63 1.92
CA LYS A 159 -8.88 7.50 2.13
C LYS A 159 -9.26 6.17 2.77
N ALA A 160 -8.64 5.06 2.40
CA ALA A 160 -8.88 3.77 3.05
C ALA A 160 -8.51 3.79 4.54
N LEU A 161 -7.38 4.41 4.89
CA LEU A 161 -6.96 4.55 6.28
C LEU A 161 -7.94 5.42 7.08
N ASP A 162 -8.35 6.56 6.53
CA ASP A 162 -9.35 7.43 7.17
C ASP A 162 -10.69 6.71 7.37
N ILE A 163 -11.16 5.96 6.37
CA ILE A 163 -12.36 5.12 6.46
C ILE A 163 -12.22 4.08 7.57
N ALA A 164 -11.08 3.38 7.64
CA ALA A 164 -10.86 2.37 8.67
C ALA A 164 -10.82 2.96 10.09
N ARG A 165 -10.24 4.17 10.25
CA ARG A 165 -10.27 4.93 11.51
C ARG A 165 -11.70 5.35 11.89
N GLN A 166 -12.47 5.88 10.94
CA GLN A 166 -13.88 6.21 11.18
C GLN A 166 -14.71 4.97 11.54
N ALA A 167 -14.52 3.86 10.83
CA ALA A 167 -15.19 2.60 11.13
C ALA A 167 -14.82 2.10 12.53
N ARG A 168 -13.54 2.17 12.91
CA ARG A 168 -13.07 1.85 14.26
C ARG A 168 -13.82 2.69 15.32
N ASP A 169 -13.93 4.00 15.14
CA ASP A 169 -14.62 4.89 16.08
C ASP A 169 -16.13 4.59 16.16
N MET A 170 -16.77 4.29 15.02
CA MET A 170 -18.19 3.97 14.93
C MET A 170 -18.59 2.68 15.67
N HIS A 171 -17.63 1.81 15.99
CA HIS A 171 -17.85 0.62 16.80
C HIS A 171 -17.69 0.87 18.32
N GLY A 172 -17.30 2.08 18.74
CA GLY A 172 -17.12 2.42 20.15
C GLY A 172 -16.13 1.47 20.84
N GLY A 173 -16.52 0.94 22.01
CA GLY A 173 -15.71 -0.05 22.74
C GLY A 173 -15.52 -1.37 21.97
N ASN A 174 -16.48 -1.77 21.14
CA ASN A 174 -16.39 -3.00 20.35
C ASN A 174 -15.36 -2.90 19.21
N GLY A 175 -14.95 -1.68 18.84
CA GLY A 175 -14.00 -1.48 17.74
C GLY A 175 -12.60 -2.03 17.99
N ILE A 176 -12.20 -2.28 19.25
CA ILE A 176 -10.91 -2.91 19.58
C ILE A 176 -10.94 -4.44 19.54
N GLN A 177 -12.13 -5.03 19.47
CA GLN A 177 -12.29 -6.47 19.55
C GLN A 177 -11.96 -7.13 18.22
N ILE A 178 -11.38 -8.33 18.28
CA ILE A 178 -10.87 -9.02 17.10
C ILE A 178 -12.02 -9.43 16.17
N GLU A 179 -13.20 -9.73 16.71
CA GLU A 179 -14.39 -10.19 16.01
C GLU A 179 -14.87 -9.20 14.95
N TYR A 180 -14.74 -7.90 15.22
CA TYR A 180 -15.18 -6.85 14.30
C TYR A 180 -14.14 -6.49 13.24
N GLN A 181 -12.88 -6.90 13.39
CA GLN A 181 -11.80 -6.78 12.39
C GLN A 181 -11.42 -5.34 11.95
N VAL A 182 -12.20 -4.31 12.27
CA VAL A 182 -11.96 -2.90 11.85
C VAL A 182 -10.62 -2.37 12.36
N MET A 183 -10.23 -2.69 13.60
CA MET A 183 -8.92 -2.29 14.14
C MET A 183 -7.76 -3.03 13.44
N ARG A 184 -7.95 -4.29 13.03
CA ARG A 184 -6.93 -5.01 12.24
C ARG A 184 -6.73 -4.33 10.89
N HIS A 185 -7.80 -3.96 10.20
CA HIS A 185 -7.71 -3.22 8.94
C HIS A 185 -7.04 -1.85 9.13
N ALA A 186 -7.45 -1.07 10.14
CA ALA A 186 -6.83 0.21 10.46
C ALA A 186 -5.30 0.06 10.70
N ALA A 187 -4.89 -0.86 11.57
CA ALA A 187 -3.48 -1.12 11.86
C ALA A 187 -2.69 -1.56 10.61
N ASN A 188 -3.28 -2.41 9.75
CA ASN A 188 -2.64 -2.81 8.50
C ASN A 188 -2.47 -1.63 7.54
N LEU A 189 -3.50 -0.78 7.41
CA LEU A 189 -3.49 0.36 6.51
C LEU A 189 -2.51 1.45 6.93
N GLU A 190 -2.19 1.60 8.22
CA GLU A 190 -1.08 2.47 8.68
C GLU A 190 0.25 2.09 8.01
N THR A 191 0.53 0.79 7.89
CA THR A 191 1.74 0.31 7.21
C THR A 191 1.64 0.44 5.70
N VAL A 192 0.48 0.15 5.10
CA VAL A 192 0.29 0.30 3.64
C VAL A 192 0.37 1.77 3.19
N ASN A 193 0.01 2.71 4.06
CA ASN A 193 0.15 4.14 3.78
C ASN A 193 1.62 4.62 3.79
N THR A 194 2.53 3.87 4.44
CA THR A 194 3.94 4.25 4.61
C THR A 194 4.89 3.48 3.69
N TYR A 195 4.61 2.21 3.36
CA TYR A 195 5.49 1.45 2.48
C TYR A 195 5.28 1.75 0.98
N GLU A 196 6.29 1.40 0.17
CA GLU A 196 6.31 1.61 -1.28
C GLU A 196 6.04 3.08 -1.69
N GLY A 197 6.60 4.03 -0.93
CA GLY A 197 6.47 5.48 -1.15
C GLY A 197 5.41 6.10 -0.26
N THR A 198 5.81 6.98 0.65
CA THR A 198 4.88 7.59 1.61
C THR A 198 3.89 8.53 0.91
N HIS A 199 2.81 8.85 1.62
CA HIS A 199 1.81 9.81 1.16
C HIS A 199 2.43 11.15 0.71
N ASP A 200 3.45 11.63 1.43
CA ASP A 200 4.13 12.89 1.13
C ASP A 200 5.09 12.77 -0.06
N VAL A 201 5.82 11.66 -0.18
CA VAL A 201 6.67 11.41 -1.36
C VAL A 201 5.83 11.42 -2.63
N HIS A 202 4.65 10.80 -2.63
CA HIS A 202 3.75 10.88 -3.78
C HIS A 202 3.21 12.29 -4.02
N ALA A 203 2.97 13.08 -2.97
CA ALA A 203 2.59 14.49 -3.14
C ALA A 203 3.71 15.29 -3.85
N LEU A 204 4.97 15.08 -3.48
CA LEU A 204 6.11 15.73 -4.11
C LEU A 204 6.34 15.28 -5.56
N ILE A 205 6.09 14.00 -5.88
CA ILE A 205 6.09 13.51 -7.27
C ILE A 205 5.07 14.27 -8.11
N LEU A 206 3.84 14.42 -7.60
CA LEU A 206 2.78 15.15 -8.28
C LEU A 206 3.10 16.65 -8.36
N GLY A 207 3.62 17.24 -7.29
CA GLY A 207 4.04 18.65 -7.25
C GLY A 207 5.08 18.95 -8.34
N ARG A 208 6.12 18.12 -8.45
CA ARG A 208 7.11 18.23 -9.53
C ARG A 208 6.50 18.07 -10.91
N ALA A 209 5.54 17.17 -11.09
CA ALA A 209 4.86 16.97 -12.38
C ALA A 209 4.01 18.19 -12.78
N VAL A 210 3.45 18.91 -11.81
CA VAL A 210 2.66 20.14 -12.04
C VAL A 210 3.57 21.34 -12.31
N THR A 211 4.67 21.49 -11.56
CA THR A 211 5.49 22.71 -11.60
C THR A 211 6.73 22.61 -12.47
N GLY A 212 7.18 21.39 -12.80
CA GLY A 212 8.50 21.14 -13.39
C GLY A 212 9.67 21.29 -12.39
N LEU A 213 9.40 21.62 -11.12
CA LEU A 213 10.41 21.91 -10.11
C LEU A 213 10.44 20.83 -9.03
N GLN A 214 11.62 20.29 -8.72
CA GLN A 214 11.80 19.30 -7.66
C GLN A 214 11.74 19.97 -6.28
N ALA A 215 11.17 19.30 -5.29
CA ALA A 215 11.11 19.74 -3.88
C ALA A 215 11.32 18.59 -2.89
N PHE A 216 12.16 17.61 -3.25
CA PHE A 216 12.51 16.49 -2.36
C PHE A 216 13.60 16.87 -1.35
N PHE A 217 14.41 17.88 -1.70
CA PHE A 217 15.49 18.48 -0.93
C PHE A 217 15.59 19.96 -1.27
#